data_AF-A0A960ZTR4-F1
#
_entry.id   AF-A0A960ZTR4-F1
#
_cell.length_a   1.000
_cell.length_b   1.000
_cell.length_c   1.000
_cell.angle_alpha   90.00
_cell.angle_beta   90.00
_cell.angle_gamma   90.00
#
_symmetry.space_group_name_H-M   'P 1'
#
loop_
_entity.id
_entity.type
_entity.pdbx_description
1 polymer ?
#
loop_
_entity_poly.entity_id
_entity_poly.type
_entity_poly.pdbx_seq_one_letter_code
_entity_poly.pdbx_strand_id
1 'polypeptide(L)'
;DVERALPDFAIMIYGGGFMDAKDPTKFAEGFSVPKDAPPMFLACAHDDGNNPIAMTHLYLKYKALGIPAELHICTKGGHGFGMRPAGNPINDWPQRCGEWMQSMGWLSPAE
;
A
#
# COMPACT_ATOMS: atom_id res chain seq x y z
N ASP A 1 -11.19 -5.99 28.98
CA ASP A 1 -10.94 -4.71 28.28
C ASP A 1 -9.74 -4.87 27.36
N VAL A 2 -9.98 -5.17 26.08
CA VAL A 2 -8.91 -5.08 25.07
C VAL A 2 -9.08 -3.70 24.43
N GLU A 3 -8.30 -2.76 24.95
CA GLU A 3 -8.23 -1.39 24.45
C GLU A 3 -7.66 -1.45 23.03
N ARG A 4 -8.55 -1.47 22.02
CA ARG A 4 -8.28 -1.41 20.57
C ARG A 4 -7.40 -2.56 20.00
N ALA A 5 -8.05 -3.60 19.48
CA ALA A 5 -7.39 -4.72 18.77
C ALA A 5 -7.06 -4.44 17.28
N LEU A 6 -6.83 -3.17 16.90
CA LEU A 6 -6.47 -2.79 15.52
C LEU A 6 -4.95 -2.64 15.42
N PRO A 7 -4.33 -3.04 14.29
CA PRO A 7 -2.90 -2.80 14.08
C PRO A 7 -2.58 -1.30 14.01
N ASP A 8 -1.36 -0.92 14.37
CA ASP A 8 -0.90 0.48 14.27
C ASP A 8 -0.72 0.96 12.83
N PHE A 9 -0.43 0.05 11.91
CA PHE A 9 -0.19 0.31 10.50
C PHE A 9 -0.51 -0.89 9.62
N ALA A 10 -0.64 -0.65 8.32
CA ALA A 10 -0.73 -1.67 7.28
C ALA A 10 0.34 -1.44 6.20
N ILE A 11 0.89 -2.52 5.66
CA ILE A 11 1.85 -2.50 4.55
C ILE A 11 1.29 -3.41 3.45
N MET A 12 0.94 -2.83 2.30
CA MET A 12 0.39 -3.54 1.15
C MET A 12 1.41 -3.52 -0.01
N ILE A 13 1.94 -4.68 -0.35
CA ILE A 13 2.95 -4.83 -1.41
C ILE A 13 2.34 -5.68 -2.53
N TYR A 14 2.38 -5.18 -3.78
CA TYR A 14 1.80 -5.79 -4.98
C TYR A 14 0.36 -6.33 -4.79
N GLY A 15 -0.46 -5.66 -3.97
CA GLY A 15 -1.83 -6.05 -3.65
C GLY A 15 -2.84 -5.75 -4.75
N GLY A 16 -3.88 -6.58 -4.85
CA GLY A 16 -4.97 -6.43 -5.82
C GLY A 16 -6.16 -7.34 -5.53
N GLY A 17 -7.09 -7.46 -6.48
CA GLY A 17 -8.25 -8.36 -6.39
C GLY A 17 -9.46 -7.81 -5.63
N PHE A 18 -9.45 -6.54 -5.24
CA PHE A 18 -10.54 -5.86 -4.54
C PHE A 18 -11.29 -4.83 -5.41
N MET A 19 -11.05 -4.84 -6.71
CA MET A 19 -11.78 -4.02 -7.69
C MET A 19 -12.90 -4.86 -8.32
N ASP A 20 -13.95 -4.17 -8.78
CA ASP A 20 -15.03 -4.81 -9.51
C ASP A 20 -14.52 -5.40 -10.84
N ALA A 21 -14.97 -6.61 -11.17
CA ALA A 21 -14.48 -7.35 -12.33
C ALA A 21 -14.94 -6.74 -13.67
N LYS A 22 -16.01 -5.94 -13.67
CA LYS A 22 -16.58 -5.28 -14.85
C LYS A 22 -16.20 -3.81 -14.93
N ASP A 23 -15.96 -3.18 -13.79
CA ASP A 23 -15.60 -1.77 -13.67
C ASP A 23 -14.36 -1.59 -12.79
N PRO A 24 -13.15 -1.53 -13.36
CA PRO A 24 -11.90 -1.42 -12.60
C PRO A 24 -11.74 -0.05 -11.91
N THR A 25 -12.72 0.85 -12.02
CA THR A 25 -12.75 2.14 -11.30
C THR A 25 -13.53 2.06 -9.97
N LYS A 26 -14.16 0.92 -9.69
CA LYS A 26 -14.95 0.68 -8.47
C LYS A 26 -14.37 -0.47 -7.66
N PHE A 27 -14.52 -0.38 -6.35
CA PHE A 27 -14.28 -1.53 -5.49
C PHE A 27 -15.33 -2.62 -5.74
N ALA A 28 -14.93 -3.87 -5.55
CA ALA A 28 -15.84 -5.01 -5.58
C ALA A 28 -16.95 -4.86 -4.53
N GLU A 29 -18.10 -5.46 -4.79
CA GLU A 29 -19.21 -5.49 -3.83
C GLU A 29 -18.75 -6.07 -2.48
N GLY A 30 -19.12 -5.41 -1.38
CA GLY A 30 -18.72 -5.79 -0.03
C GLY A 30 -17.33 -5.30 0.40
N PHE A 31 -16.51 -4.79 -0.51
CA PHE A 31 -15.22 -4.18 -0.15
C PHE A 31 -15.40 -2.72 0.27
N SER A 32 -14.88 -2.37 1.44
CA SER A 32 -14.84 -0.99 1.92
C SER A 32 -13.65 -0.76 2.85
N VAL A 33 -13.18 0.48 2.91
CA VAL A 33 -12.16 0.91 3.88
C VAL A 33 -12.88 1.39 5.15
N PRO A 34 -12.66 0.76 6.31
CA PRO A 34 -13.19 1.23 7.59
C PRO A 34 -12.68 2.65 7.92
N LYS A 35 -13.49 3.43 8.64
CA LYS A 35 -13.12 4.81 9.01
C LYS A 35 -11.94 4.87 9.99
N ASP A 36 -11.75 3.81 10.74
CA ASP A 36 -10.70 3.61 11.74
C ASP A 36 -9.57 2.71 11.22
N ALA A 37 -9.50 2.51 9.89
CA ALA A 37 -8.40 1.78 9.27
C ALA A 37 -7.05 2.44 9.64
N PRO A 38 -6.01 1.64 9.87
CA PRO A 38 -4.71 2.15 10.25
C PRO A 38 -4.04 2.85 9.06
N PRO A 39 -3.06 3.74 9.29
CA PRO A 39 -2.25 4.27 8.19
C PRO A 39 -1.63 3.17 7.33
N MET A 40 -1.46 3.46 6.04
CA MET A 40 -1.05 2.44 5.07
C MET A 40 0.12 2.86 4.18
N PHE A 41 1.10 1.97 4.04
CA PHE A 41 2.12 2.03 2.99
C PHE A 41 1.73 1.09 1.85
N LEU A 42 1.80 1.57 0.61
CA LEU A 42 1.50 0.80 -0.59
C LEU A 42 2.68 0.85 -1.57
N ALA A 43 3.05 -0.30 -2.15
CA ALA A 43 4.02 -0.35 -3.24
C ALA A 43 3.63 -1.38 -4.31
N CYS A 44 3.69 -1.00 -5.59
CA CYS A 44 3.48 -1.91 -6.71
C CYS A 44 4.30 -1.49 -7.95
N ALA A 45 4.48 -2.43 -8.89
CA ALA A 45 5.05 -2.13 -10.19
C ALA A 45 3.94 -1.75 -11.19
N HIS A 46 4.16 -0.75 -12.03
CA HIS A 46 3.21 -0.28 -13.05
C HIS A 46 2.87 -1.36 -14.08
N ASP A 47 3.82 -2.26 -14.36
CA ASP A 47 3.65 -3.42 -15.25
C ASP A 47 3.01 -4.64 -14.56
N ASP A 48 2.54 -4.51 -13.31
CA ASP A 48 1.82 -5.55 -12.56
C ASP A 48 0.31 -5.58 -12.89
N GLY A 49 0.00 -5.74 -14.19
CA GLY A 49 -1.38 -5.88 -14.67
C GLY A 49 -2.31 -4.76 -14.17
N ASN A 50 -3.41 -5.14 -13.52
CA ASN A 50 -4.40 -4.19 -12.96
C ASN A 50 -4.12 -3.77 -11.51
N ASN A 51 -3.09 -4.32 -10.85
CA ASN A 51 -2.81 -4.04 -9.44
C ASN A 51 -2.50 -2.55 -9.18
N PRO A 52 -1.77 -1.81 -10.05
CA PRO A 52 -1.55 -0.37 -9.87
C PRO A 52 -2.84 0.46 -9.84
N ILE A 53 -3.85 0.06 -10.62
CA ILE A 53 -5.17 0.71 -10.60
C ILE A 53 -5.81 0.47 -9.23
N ALA A 54 -5.85 -0.78 -8.77
CA ALA A 54 -6.41 -1.14 -7.47
C ALA A 54 -5.74 -0.37 -6.32
N MET A 55 -4.40 -0.37 -6.27
CA MET A 55 -3.60 0.33 -5.26
C MET A 55 -3.84 1.85 -5.28
N THR A 56 -3.96 2.44 -6.47
CA THR A 56 -4.26 3.88 -6.63
C THR A 56 -5.65 4.21 -6.11
N HIS A 57 -6.66 3.40 -6.42
CA HIS A 57 -8.01 3.59 -5.90
C HIS A 57 -8.08 3.45 -4.38
N LEU A 58 -7.34 2.49 -3.81
CA LEU A 58 -7.22 2.33 -2.36
C LEU A 58 -6.59 3.57 -1.71
N TYR A 59 -5.48 4.07 -2.26
CA TYR A 59 -4.86 5.31 -1.80
C TYR A 59 -5.82 6.51 -1.86
N LEU A 60 -6.54 6.69 -2.98
CA LEU A 60 -7.51 7.78 -3.12
C LEU A 60 -8.63 7.67 -2.09
N LYS A 61 -9.07 6.44 -1.76
CA LYS A 61 -10.07 6.22 -0.71
C LYS A 61 -9.56 6.60 0.67
N TYR A 62 -8.32 6.22 1.01
CA TYR A 62 -7.65 6.64 2.24
C TYR A 62 -7.57 8.16 2.34
N LYS A 63 -7.12 8.82 1.27
CA LYS A 63 -7.02 10.28 1.20
C LYS A 63 -8.38 10.95 1.40
N ALA A 64 -9.44 10.44 0.78
CA ALA A 64 -10.79 10.97 0.92
C ALA A 64 -11.37 10.80 2.34
N LEU A 65 -10.91 9.79 3.10
CA LEU A 65 -11.29 9.57 4.49
C LEU A 65 -10.40 10.34 5.49
N GLY A 66 -9.34 11.00 5.03
CA GLY A 66 -8.36 11.67 5.89
C GLY A 66 -7.43 10.70 6.64
N ILE A 67 -7.36 9.44 6.21
CA ILE A 67 -6.47 8.43 6.80
C ILE A 67 -5.10 8.54 6.12
N PRO A 68 -3.99 8.64 6.86
CA PRO A 68 -2.66 8.75 6.26
C PRO A 68 -2.32 7.54 5.40
N ALA A 69 -1.80 7.77 4.20
CA ALA A 69 -1.30 6.73 3.32
C ALA A 69 -0.16 7.24 2.43
N GLU A 70 0.73 6.33 2.04
CA GLU A 70 1.82 6.58 1.10
C GLU A 70 1.80 5.51 -0.02
N LEU A 71 1.95 5.92 -1.27
CA LEU A 71 1.89 5.03 -2.43
C LEU A 71 3.12 5.20 -3.32
N HIS A 72 3.79 4.09 -3.61
CA HIS A 72 4.89 3.99 -4.56
C HIS A 72 4.48 3.15 -5.77
N ILE A 73 4.62 3.73 -6.97
CA ILE A 73 4.45 3.02 -8.24
C ILE A 73 5.74 3.14 -9.05
N CYS A 74 6.46 2.03 -9.22
CA CYS A 74 7.65 2.00 -10.08
C CYS A 74 7.30 1.47 -11.47
N THR A 75 7.90 2.00 -12.53
CA THR A 75 7.52 1.66 -13.92
C THR A 75 7.66 0.16 -14.26
N LYS A 76 8.62 -0.54 -13.62
CA LYS A 76 8.92 -1.95 -13.89
C LYS A 76 9.17 -2.73 -12.61
N GLY A 77 8.86 -4.02 -12.66
CA GLY A 77 9.12 -4.96 -11.57
C GLY A 77 8.27 -6.22 -11.62
N GLY A 78 7.12 -6.17 -12.30
CA GLY A 78 6.15 -7.25 -12.35
C GLY A 78 5.53 -7.56 -10.99
N HIS A 79 4.71 -8.61 -10.96
CA HIS A 79 4.16 -9.15 -9.72
C HIS A 79 5.23 -9.86 -8.89
N GLY A 80 5.09 -9.82 -7.56
CA GLY A 80 5.92 -10.65 -6.67
C GLY A 80 7.41 -10.30 -6.69
N PHE A 81 7.77 -9.02 -6.87
CA PHE A 81 9.16 -8.55 -6.91
C PHE A 81 9.97 -8.83 -5.61
N GLY A 82 9.29 -9.16 -4.51
CA GLY A 82 9.90 -9.59 -3.25
C GLY A 82 10.83 -8.55 -2.62
N MET A 83 11.79 -9.01 -1.81
CA MET A 83 12.77 -8.15 -1.12
C MET A 83 14.20 -8.33 -1.64
N ARG A 84 14.42 -9.21 -2.62
CA ARG A 84 15.78 -9.46 -3.13
C ARG A 84 16.20 -8.31 -4.03
N PRO A 85 17.44 -7.79 -3.88
CA PRO A 85 17.99 -6.85 -4.84
C PRO A 85 18.00 -7.50 -6.23
N ALA A 86 17.28 -6.91 -7.18
CA ALA A 86 17.20 -7.38 -8.57
C ALA A 86 17.45 -6.24 -9.57
N GLY A 87 17.99 -5.12 -9.11
CA GLY A 87 18.37 -3.97 -9.94
C GLY A 87 17.19 -3.10 -10.41
N ASN A 88 15.96 -3.39 -10.00
CA ASN A 88 14.81 -2.55 -10.29
C ASN A 88 14.55 -1.58 -9.12
N PRO A 89 14.16 -0.32 -9.38
CA PRO A 89 13.85 0.64 -8.31
C PRO A 89 12.78 0.16 -7.32
N ILE A 90 11.89 -0.73 -7.75
CA ILE A 90 10.86 -1.31 -6.87
C ILE A 90 11.46 -2.17 -5.75
N ASN A 91 12.67 -2.72 -5.93
CA ASN A 91 13.31 -3.54 -4.90
C ASN A 91 13.74 -2.72 -3.67
N ASP A 92 13.80 -1.40 -3.79
CA ASP A 92 14.12 -0.48 -2.68
C ASP A 92 12.89 -0.18 -1.81
N TRP A 93 11.73 -0.81 -2.08
CA TRP A 93 10.52 -0.60 -1.28
C TRP A 93 10.71 -0.82 0.24
N PRO A 94 11.55 -1.75 0.75
CA PRO A 94 11.73 -1.91 2.19
C PRO A 94 12.39 -0.66 2.81
N GLN A 95 13.34 -0.06 2.10
CA GLN A 95 13.97 1.19 2.50
C GLN A 95 12.95 2.34 2.54
N ARG A 96 12.13 2.47 1.48
CA ARG A 96 11.05 3.47 1.44
C ARG A 96 10.01 3.26 2.53
N CYS A 97 9.67 2.01 2.83
CA CYS A 97 8.79 1.67 3.94
C CYS A 97 9.42 2.08 5.28
N GLY A 98 10.72 1.87 5.46
CA GLY A 98 11.46 2.32 6.65
C GLY A 98 11.44 3.83 6.81
N GLU A 99 11.68 4.58 5.74
CA GLU A 99 11.60 6.06 5.72
C GLU A 99 10.19 6.54 6.08
N TRP A 100 9.17 5.92 5.50
CA TRP A 100 7.77 6.18 5.87
C TRP A 100 7.52 5.90 7.35
N MET A 101 7.93 4.74 7.87
CA MET A 101 7.76 4.40 9.29
C MET A 101 8.49 5.37 10.22
N GLN A 102 9.65 5.90 9.82
CA GLN A 102 10.35 6.95 10.56
C GLN A 102 9.54 8.25 10.58
N SER A 103 9.00 8.67 9.42
CA SER A 103 8.13 9.86 9.33
C SER A 103 6.86 9.75 10.17
N MET A 104 6.39 8.52 10.40
CA MET A 104 5.23 8.20 11.22
C MET A 104 5.57 8.03 12.71
N GLY A 105 6.86 8.06 13.06
CA GLY A 105 7.34 7.95 14.45
C GLY A 105 7.44 6.52 14.99
N TRP A 106 7.37 5.48 14.15
CA TRP A 106 7.51 4.08 14.57
C TRP A 106 8.94 3.56 14.55
N LEU A 107 9.80 4.16 13.73
CA LEU A 107 11.22 3.85 13.66
C LEU A 107 12.05 5.09 14.00
N SER A 108 13.17 4.88 14.68
CA SER A 108 14.20 5.91 14.79
C SER A 108 15.08 5.91 13.54
N PRO A 109 15.70 7.05 13.18
CA PRO A 109 16.74 7.06 12.16
C PRO A 109 17.83 6.04 12.49
N ALA A 110 18.38 5.39 11.47
CA ALA A 110 19.57 4.56 11.67
C ALA A 110 20.74 5.47 12.09
N GLU A 111 21.48 5.06 13.13
CA GLU A 111 22.72 5.70 13.57
C GLU A 111 23.86 5.56 12.55
#